data_AF-A0A553L0L4-F1
#
_entry.id   AF-A0A553L0L4-F1
#
_cell.length_a   1.000
_cell.length_b   1.000
_cell.length_c   1.000
_cell.angle_alpha   90.00
_cell.angle_beta   90.00
_cell.angle_gamma   90.00
#
_symmetry.space_group_name_H-M   'P 1'
#
loop_
_entity.id
_entity.type
_entity.pdbx_description
1 polymer ?
#
loop_
_entity_poly.entity_id
_entity_poly.type
_entity_poly.pdbx_seq_one_letter_code
_entity_poly.pdbx_strand_id
1 'polypeptide(L)'
;KQGFHVIAMLKTNRILYPKGIAIQAKQFARYIESKDTRLVTVGQERYRVYRYEGAIHGLDDAVVLLAWKADQPMAPEHLHCILSTDRELGDEDILRYYAQRWTIECFFRQAKDQLKLDGYRVRHIRAVKRYWAVVLLACVYSIAESRQNLSTGLELLRSRKDHSVVEFIYDAAKQDIPIDVIKKQLRIA
;
A
#
# COMPACT_ATOMS: atom_id res chain seq x y z
N LYS A 1 -3.75 -26.90 6.42
CA LYS A 1 -3.61 -25.43 6.33
C LYS A 1 -2.15 -25.08 6.58
N GLN A 2 -1.51 -24.24 5.77
CA GLN A 2 -0.07 -23.93 5.83
C GLN A 2 0.34 -22.95 6.96
N GLY A 3 -0.46 -22.81 8.03
CA GLY A 3 -0.14 -21.93 9.16
C GLY A 3 -0.18 -20.41 8.87
N PHE A 4 -0.60 -19.99 7.68
CA PHE A 4 -0.73 -18.58 7.33
C PHE A 4 -2.06 -18.00 7.80
N HIS A 5 -2.01 -16.75 8.28
CA HIS A 5 -3.18 -15.94 8.58
C HIS A 5 -3.35 -14.80 7.57
N VAL A 6 -4.60 -14.39 7.37
CA VAL A 6 -4.98 -13.38 6.38
C VAL A 6 -5.79 -12.29 7.06
N ILE A 7 -5.43 -11.03 6.76
CA ILE A 7 -6.24 -9.85 7.08
C ILE A 7 -6.71 -9.23 5.76
N ALA A 8 -8.01 -8.98 5.63
CA ALA A 8 -8.60 -8.51 4.39
C ALA A 8 -9.84 -7.64 4.60
N MET A 9 -10.09 -6.72 3.67
CA MET A 9 -11.36 -5.99 3.62
C MET A 9 -12.48 -6.92 3.15
N LEU A 10 -13.58 -6.95 3.90
CA LEU A 10 -14.82 -7.58 3.48
C LEU A 10 -15.76 -6.55 2.88
N LYS A 11 -16.47 -6.95 1.82
CA LYS A 11 -17.62 -6.19 1.35
C LYS A 11 -18.71 -6.22 2.41
N THR A 12 -19.39 -5.10 2.61
CA THR A 12 -20.42 -4.96 3.66
C THR A 12 -21.69 -5.78 3.40
N ASN A 13 -21.87 -6.32 2.19
CA ASN A 13 -22.93 -7.27 1.85
C ASN A 13 -22.58 -8.74 2.19
N ARG A 14 -21.42 -9.01 2.79
CA ARG A 14 -21.06 -10.36 3.25
C ARG A 14 -21.98 -10.83 4.37
N ILE A 15 -22.33 -12.12 4.33
CA ILE A 15 -23.20 -12.76 5.31
C ILE A 15 -22.35 -13.15 6.53
N LEU A 16 -22.81 -12.72 7.70
CA LEU A 16 -22.34 -13.12 9.02
C LEU A 16 -23.42 -13.99 9.68
N TYR A 17 -23.05 -14.72 10.73
CA TYR A 17 -23.98 -15.56 11.49
C TYR A 17 -24.02 -15.18 12.99
N PRO A 18 -24.28 -13.91 13.36
CA PRO A 18 -24.48 -13.53 14.76
C PRO A 18 -25.61 -14.36 15.37
N LYS A 19 -25.32 -15.05 16.48
CA LYS A 19 -26.26 -15.97 17.15
C LYS A 19 -26.85 -17.05 16.21
N GLY A 20 -26.11 -17.43 15.16
CA GLY A 20 -26.54 -18.42 14.17
C GLY A 20 -27.49 -17.90 13.09
N ILE A 21 -27.85 -16.61 13.09
CA ILE A 21 -28.77 -16.02 12.12
C ILE A 21 -27.99 -15.43 10.94
N ALA A 22 -28.27 -15.92 9.74
CA ALA A 22 -27.67 -15.39 8.51
C ALA A 22 -28.14 -13.94 8.25
N ILE A 23 -27.22 -12.98 8.27
CA ILE A 23 -27.53 -11.56 8.03
C ILE A 23 -26.34 -10.87 7.34
N GLN A 24 -26.60 -9.91 6.45
CA GLN A 24 -25.52 -9.13 5.84
C GLN A 24 -24.88 -8.20 6.88
N ALA A 25 -23.56 -8.02 6.83
CA ALA A 25 -22.84 -7.15 7.76
C ALA A 25 -23.42 -5.73 7.83
N LYS A 26 -23.80 -5.14 6.68
CA LYS A 26 -24.47 -3.82 6.62
C LYS A 26 -25.86 -3.77 7.25
N GLN A 27 -26.58 -4.89 7.28
CA GLN A 27 -27.88 -4.99 7.94
C GLN A 27 -27.67 -5.18 9.44
N PHE A 28 -26.74 -6.06 9.81
CA PHE A 28 -26.37 -6.32 11.20
C PHE A 28 -25.86 -5.05 11.91
N ALA A 29 -25.07 -4.24 11.21
CA ALA A 29 -24.58 -2.94 11.66
C ALA A 29 -25.67 -2.00 12.21
N ARG A 30 -26.91 -2.09 11.72
CA ARG A 30 -28.02 -1.23 12.18
C ARG A 30 -28.49 -1.55 13.60
N TYR A 31 -28.13 -2.71 14.12
CA TYR A 31 -28.45 -3.16 15.48
C TYR A 31 -27.31 -2.91 16.47
N ILE A 32 -26.18 -2.34 16.01
CA ILE A 32 -25.02 -2.05 16.85
C ILE A 32 -25.10 -0.59 17.29
N GLU A 33 -25.11 -0.36 18.59
CA GLU A 33 -25.06 0.97 19.18
C GLU A 33 -23.64 1.34 19.60
N SER A 34 -23.39 2.64 19.82
CA SER A 34 -22.09 3.13 20.31
C SER A 34 -21.59 2.42 21.57
N LYS A 35 -22.50 1.99 22.47
CA LYS A 35 -22.18 1.28 23.72
C LYS A 35 -21.66 -0.13 23.48
N ASP A 36 -21.98 -0.73 22.33
CA ASP A 36 -21.55 -2.08 21.95
C ASP A 36 -20.17 -2.05 21.27
N THR A 37 -19.61 -0.86 21.06
CA THR A 37 -18.31 -0.67 20.39
C THR A 37 -17.20 -0.32 21.36
N ARG A 38 -15.99 -0.69 20.99
CA ARG A 38 -14.75 -0.20 21.61
C ARG A 38 -14.16 0.92 20.77
N LEU A 39 -13.55 1.88 21.45
CA LEU A 39 -12.81 2.93 20.76
C LEU A 39 -11.36 2.47 20.59
N VAL A 40 -10.91 2.40 19.35
CA VAL A 40 -9.58 1.93 18.98
C VAL A 40 -8.86 3.04 18.22
N THR A 41 -7.61 3.32 18.57
CA THR A 41 -6.81 4.37 17.92
C THR A 41 -5.72 3.71 17.08
N VAL A 42 -5.61 4.09 15.81
CA VAL A 42 -4.54 3.62 14.91
C VAL A 42 -3.88 4.82 14.26
N GLY A 43 -2.65 5.12 14.66
CA GLY A 43 -1.96 6.34 14.26
C GLY A 43 -2.69 7.58 14.78
N GLN A 44 -3.13 8.45 13.87
CA GLN A 44 -3.90 9.67 14.21
C GLN A 44 -5.42 9.46 14.11
N GLU A 45 -5.87 8.30 13.64
CA GLU A 45 -7.27 8.00 13.40
C GLU A 45 -7.87 7.23 14.58
N ARG A 46 -9.13 7.51 14.90
CA ARG A 46 -9.89 6.82 15.95
C ARG A 46 -11.10 6.14 15.33
N TYR A 47 -11.38 4.92 15.76
CA TYR A 47 -12.44 4.07 15.23
C TYR A 47 -13.32 3.55 16.36
N ARG A 48 -14.63 3.54 16.13
CA ARG A 48 -15.57 2.71 16.88
C ARG A 48 -15.60 1.33 16.24
N VAL A 49 -15.29 0.30 17.02
CA VAL A 49 -15.11 -1.05 16.53
C VAL A 49 -16.02 -2.01 17.29
N TYR A 50 -16.81 -2.77 16.54
CA TYR A 50 -17.50 -3.95 17.03
C TYR A 50 -16.79 -5.20 16.52
N ARG A 51 -16.44 -6.12 17.41
CA ARG A 51 -15.78 -7.38 17.08
C ARG A 51 -16.81 -8.50 16.98
N TYR A 52 -16.96 -9.05 15.79
CA TYR A 52 -17.68 -10.30 15.55
C TYR A 52 -16.68 -11.46 15.50
N GLU A 53 -16.91 -12.51 16.27
CA GLU A 53 -16.18 -13.77 16.15
C GLU A 53 -17.14 -14.90 15.77
N GLY A 54 -16.79 -15.65 14.75
CA GLY A 54 -17.53 -16.83 14.34
C GLY A 54 -17.49 -17.08 12.84
N ALA A 55 -18.44 -17.90 12.38
CA ALA A 55 -18.50 -18.34 11.01
C ALA A 55 -18.78 -17.20 10.04
N ILE A 56 -18.11 -17.25 8.89
CA ILE A 56 -18.51 -16.51 7.69
C ILE A 56 -18.58 -17.48 6.52
N HIS A 57 -19.22 -17.09 5.42
CA HIS A 57 -19.33 -18.00 4.28
C HIS A 57 -17.94 -18.48 3.80
N GLY A 58 -17.70 -19.79 3.89
CA GLY A 58 -16.44 -20.44 3.52
C GLY A 58 -15.37 -20.52 4.62
N LEU A 59 -15.62 -19.97 5.82
CA LEU A 59 -14.74 -20.11 6.99
C LEU A 59 -15.56 -20.36 8.24
N ASP A 60 -15.30 -21.49 8.92
CA ASP A 60 -16.04 -21.86 10.13
C ASP A 60 -15.83 -20.88 11.29
N ASP A 61 -14.68 -20.20 11.29
CA ASP A 61 -14.27 -19.36 12.40
C ASP A 61 -13.28 -18.28 11.94
N ALA A 62 -13.64 -17.02 12.20
CA ALA A 62 -12.84 -15.86 11.90
C ALA A 62 -13.27 -14.66 12.77
N VAL A 63 -12.44 -13.62 12.77
CA VAL A 63 -12.76 -12.32 13.35
C VAL A 63 -13.19 -11.38 12.24
N VAL A 64 -14.33 -10.71 12.40
CA VAL A 64 -14.73 -9.58 11.57
C VAL A 64 -14.90 -8.34 12.44
N LEU A 65 -14.07 -7.34 12.19
CA LEU A 65 -14.25 -6.02 12.78
C LEU A 65 -15.21 -5.21 11.94
N LEU A 66 -16.30 -4.75 12.54
CA LEU A 66 -17.17 -3.72 11.99
C LEU A 66 -16.70 -2.38 12.58
N ALA A 67 -16.10 -1.55 11.73
CA ALA A 67 -15.44 -0.33 12.14
C ALA A 67 -16.05 0.91 11.47
N TRP A 68 -16.20 1.97 12.24
CA TRP A 68 -16.57 3.31 11.79
C TRP A 68 -15.54 4.29 12.29
N LYS A 69 -15.22 5.33 11.51
CA LYS A 69 -14.41 6.43 12.06
C LYS A 69 -15.19 7.11 13.20
N ALA A 70 -14.48 7.50 14.25
CA ALA A 70 -15.10 8.03 15.47
C ALA A 70 -15.77 9.41 15.25
N ASP A 71 -15.35 10.15 14.24
CA ASP A 71 -15.91 11.43 13.80
C ASP A 71 -17.04 11.28 12.77
N GLN A 72 -17.37 10.06 12.36
CA GLN A 72 -18.45 9.76 11.42
C GLN A 72 -19.65 9.10 12.13
N PRO A 73 -20.87 9.30 11.61
CA PRO A 73 -22.02 8.59 12.15
C PRO A 73 -21.88 7.08 11.87
N MET A 74 -22.33 6.26 12.84
CA MET A 74 -22.37 4.79 12.75
C MET A 74 -23.48 4.31 11.79
N ALA A 75 -23.44 4.82 10.56
CA ALA A 75 -24.34 4.47 9.49
C ALA A 75 -23.72 3.38 8.58
N PRO A 76 -24.53 2.53 7.92
CA PRO A 76 -24.00 1.49 7.03
C PRO A 76 -23.12 2.00 5.88
N GLU A 77 -23.26 3.27 5.49
CA GLU A 77 -22.49 3.92 4.43
C GLU A 77 -21.03 4.19 4.83
N HIS A 78 -20.77 4.34 6.14
CA HIS A 78 -19.43 4.54 6.71
C HIS A 78 -18.85 3.25 7.32
N LEU A 79 -19.52 2.12 7.12
CA LEU A 79 -19.10 0.84 7.68
C LEU A 79 -17.91 0.28 6.90
N HIS A 80 -16.84 -0.02 7.63
CA HIS A 80 -15.74 -0.83 7.17
C HIS A 80 -15.78 -2.20 7.84
N CYS A 81 -15.75 -3.28 7.04
CA CYS A 81 -15.64 -4.64 7.56
C CYS A 81 -14.24 -5.19 7.29
N ILE A 82 -13.48 -5.52 8.34
CA ILE A 82 -12.13 -6.10 8.22
C ILE A 82 -12.15 -7.52 8.78
N LEU A 83 -11.78 -8.50 7.95
CA LEU A 83 -11.57 -9.90 8.32
C LEU A 83 -10.15 -10.09 8.87
N SER A 84 -10.03 -10.90 9.92
CA SER A 84 -8.80 -11.58 10.30
C SER A 84 -9.09 -13.08 10.47
N THR A 85 -8.25 -13.94 9.88
CA THR A 85 -8.27 -15.38 10.18
C THR A 85 -7.41 -15.73 11.40
N ASP A 86 -6.74 -14.75 12.00
CA ASP A 86 -6.08 -14.87 13.29
C ASP A 86 -6.99 -14.31 14.38
N ARG A 87 -7.35 -15.19 15.34
CA ARG A 87 -8.26 -14.87 16.43
C ARG A 87 -7.54 -14.29 17.64
N GLU A 88 -6.24 -14.53 17.75
CA GLU A 88 -5.43 -14.08 18.89
C GLU A 88 -5.09 -12.59 18.77
N LEU A 89 -5.17 -12.03 17.55
CA LEU A 89 -4.96 -10.60 17.32
C LEU A 89 -6.04 -9.73 17.95
N GLY A 90 -5.59 -8.69 18.66
CA GLY A 90 -6.43 -7.61 19.17
C GLY A 90 -6.99 -6.73 18.06
N ASP A 91 -8.04 -5.97 18.39
CA ASP A 91 -8.74 -5.10 17.42
C ASP A 91 -7.80 -4.04 16.82
N GLU A 92 -6.92 -3.46 17.66
CA GLU A 92 -5.91 -2.48 17.24
C GLU A 92 -4.89 -3.08 16.27
N ASP A 93 -4.40 -4.29 16.55
CA ASP A 93 -3.42 -4.96 15.69
C ASP A 93 -4.00 -5.28 14.32
N ILE A 94 -5.23 -5.79 14.27
CA ILE A 94 -5.91 -6.08 13.00
C ILE A 94 -6.04 -4.81 12.16
N LEU A 95 -6.50 -3.70 12.76
CA LEU A 95 -6.63 -2.42 12.06
C LEU A 95 -5.27 -1.85 11.65
N ARG A 96 -4.26 -1.94 12.52
CA ARG A 96 -2.88 -1.48 12.27
C ARG A 96 -2.24 -2.24 11.11
N TYR A 97 -2.39 -3.57 11.06
CA TYR A 97 -1.91 -4.37 9.94
C TYR A 97 -2.68 -4.05 8.66
N TYR A 98 -4.00 -3.89 8.74
CA TYR A 98 -4.79 -3.51 7.57
C TYR A 98 -4.42 -2.13 7.03
N ALA A 99 -4.08 -1.17 7.91
CA ALA A 99 -3.66 0.17 7.51
C ALA A 99 -2.40 0.18 6.61
N GLN A 100 -1.52 -0.82 6.73
CA GLN A 100 -0.35 -0.98 5.86
C GLN A 100 -0.70 -1.20 4.38
N ARG A 101 -1.95 -1.57 4.08
CA ARG A 101 -2.43 -1.71 2.70
C ARG A 101 -2.27 -0.43 1.89
N TRP A 102 -2.46 0.75 2.51
CA TRP A 102 -2.33 2.04 1.82
C TRP A 102 -0.92 2.25 1.25
N THR A 103 0.10 1.71 1.91
CA THR A 103 1.50 1.77 1.45
C THR A 103 1.67 1.18 0.05
N ILE A 104 0.89 0.13 -0.30
CA ILE A 104 0.90 -0.48 -1.64
C ILE A 104 0.33 0.50 -2.68
N GLU A 105 -0.75 1.20 -2.36
CA GLU A 105 -1.35 2.19 -3.27
C GLU A 105 -0.42 3.40 -3.47
N CYS A 106 0.23 3.86 -2.40
CA CYS A 106 1.29 4.87 -2.48
C CYS A 106 2.46 4.42 -3.35
N PHE A 107 2.93 3.19 -3.19
CA PHE A 107 4.00 2.61 -4.00
C PHE A 107 3.64 2.63 -5.49
N PHE A 108 2.46 2.13 -5.87
CA PHE A 108 2.05 2.10 -7.27
C PHE A 108 1.88 3.49 -7.85
N ARG A 109 1.37 4.46 -7.08
CA ARG A 109 1.28 5.86 -7.49
C ARG A 109 2.67 6.43 -7.79
N GLN A 110 3.62 6.28 -6.87
CA GLN A 110 4.99 6.76 -7.04
C GLN A 110 5.70 6.08 -8.23
N ALA A 111 5.53 4.76 -8.40
CA ALA A 111 6.11 4.03 -9.52
C ALA A 111 5.56 4.50 -10.88
N LYS A 112 4.26 4.83 -10.97
CA LYS A 112 3.66 5.40 -12.17
C LYS A 112 4.14 6.83 -12.42
N ASP A 113 4.08 7.69 -11.41
CA ASP A 113 4.37 9.11 -11.59
C ASP A 113 5.86 9.36 -11.89
N GLN A 114 6.75 8.70 -11.14
CA GLN A 114 8.19 8.96 -11.19
C GLN A 114 8.96 8.04 -12.13
N LEU A 115 8.50 6.80 -12.34
CA LEU A 115 9.18 5.79 -13.18
C LEU A 115 8.37 5.37 -14.41
N LYS A 116 7.18 5.95 -14.60
CA LYS A 116 6.31 5.70 -15.76
C LYS A 116 5.94 4.23 -15.92
N LEU A 117 5.68 3.53 -14.80
CA LEU A 117 5.28 2.11 -14.80
C LEU A 117 4.17 1.79 -15.82
N ASP A 118 3.25 2.71 -16.07
CA ASP A 118 2.15 2.63 -17.04
C ASP A 118 2.36 3.44 -18.33
N GLY A 119 3.54 4.04 -18.52
CA GLY A 119 3.90 4.86 -19.69
C GLY A 119 4.48 4.08 -20.87
N TYR A 120 4.51 2.74 -20.81
CA TYR A 120 4.98 1.92 -21.93
C TYR A 120 4.00 1.98 -23.11
N ARG A 121 4.53 2.14 -24.34
CA ARG A 121 3.71 2.17 -25.58
C ARG A 121 3.83 0.90 -26.42
N VAL A 122 4.52 -0.11 -25.91
CA VAL A 122 4.69 -1.41 -26.58
C VAL A 122 3.47 -2.30 -26.34
N ARG A 123 3.05 -3.04 -27.38
CA ARG A 123 1.89 -3.94 -27.31
C ARG A 123 2.25 -5.40 -27.00
N HIS A 124 3.51 -5.77 -27.21
CA HIS A 124 3.94 -7.15 -27.02
C HIS A 124 4.13 -7.49 -25.54
N ILE A 125 3.40 -8.49 -25.03
CA ILE A 125 3.39 -8.86 -23.60
C ILE A 125 4.79 -9.12 -23.02
N ARG A 126 5.69 -9.74 -23.81
CA ARG A 126 7.08 -9.98 -23.37
C ARG A 126 7.85 -8.67 -23.14
N ALA A 127 7.62 -7.66 -23.97
CA ALA A 127 8.26 -6.36 -23.83
C ALA A 127 7.70 -5.62 -22.61
N VAL A 128 6.38 -5.68 -22.38
CA VAL A 128 5.73 -5.14 -21.18
C VAL A 128 6.29 -5.77 -19.90
N LYS A 129 6.39 -7.10 -19.85
CA LYS A 129 6.97 -7.81 -18.69
C LYS A 129 8.42 -7.42 -18.41
N ARG A 130 9.25 -7.27 -19.45
CA ARG A 130 10.64 -6.81 -19.31
C ARG A 130 10.71 -5.37 -18.80
N TYR A 131 9.86 -4.49 -19.32
CA TYR A 131 9.76 -3.11 -18.87
C TYR A 131 9.39 -3.04 -17.39
N TRP A 132 8.36 -3.76 -16.95
CA TRP A 132 7.97 -3.84 -15.54
C TRP A 132 9.09 -4.38 -14.65
N ALA A 133 9.80 -5.42 -15.09
CA ALA A 133 10.93 -5.96 -14.32
C ALA A 133 12.03 -4.92 -14.08
N VAL A 134 12.37 -4.11 -15.10
CA VAL A 134 13.35 -3.03 -14.97
C VAL A 134 12.86 -1.93 -14.04
N VAL A 135 11.59 -1.52 -14.16
CA VAL A 135 10.99 -0.50 -13.27
C VAL A 135 10.97 -0.99 -11.83
N LEU A 136 10.54 -2.23 -11.58
CA LEU A 136 10.52 -2.80 -10.24
C LEU A 136 11.94 -2.95 -9.65
N LEU A 137 12.92 -3.35 -10.46
CA LEU A 137 14.32 -3.40 -10.03
C LEU A 137 14.83 -2.01 -9.64
N ALA A 138 14.52 -0.98 -10.44
CA ALA A 138 14.85 0.40 -10.11
C ALA A 138 14.19 0.82 -8.78
N CYS A 139 12.92 0.48 -8.56
CA CYS A 139 12.25 0.75 -7.28
C CYS A 139 12.99 0.13 -6.09
N VAL A 140 13.30 -1.17 -6.18
CA VAL A 140 13.98 -1.91 -5.12
C VAL A 140 15.36 -1.30 -4.84
N TYR A 141 16.11 -1.00 -5.90
CA TYR A 141 17.43 -0.37 -5.78
C TYR A 141 17.35 1.01 -5.11
N SER A 142 16.40 1.86 -5.52
CA SER A 142 16.19 3.19 -4.91
C SER A 142 15.85 3.12 -3.42
N ILE A 143 14.98 2.19 -3.03
CA ILE A 143 14.60 1.96 -1.63
C ILE A 143 15.79 1.44 -0.84
N ALA A 144 16.53 0.46 -1.39
CA ALA A 144 17.70 -0.12 -0.73
C ALA A 144 18.81 0.91 -0.51
N GLU A 145 19.06 1.78 -1.50
CA GLU A 145 20.11 2.78 -1.44
C GLU A 145 19.83 3.88 -0.43
N SER A 146 18.58 4.35 -0.34
CA SER A 146 18.20 5.39 0.63
C SER A 146 17.86 4.84 2.02
N ARG A 147 17.52 3.54 2.13
CA ARG A 147 16.88 2.92 3.31
C ARG A 147 15.58 3.64 3.71
N GLN A 148 14.94 4.31 2.77
CA GLN A 148 13.72 5.09 2.96
C GLN A 148 12.67 4.71 1.89
N ASN A 149 11.67 5.56 1.69
CA ASN A 149 10.65 5.35 0.67
C ASN A 149 11.20 5.55 -0.76
N LEU A 150 10.41 5.13 -1.75
CA LEU A 150 10.79 5.18 -3.16
C LEU A 150 11.09 6.61 -3.66
N SER A 151 10.34 7.63 -3.21
CA SER A 151 10.57 9.01 -3.65
C SER A 151 11.94 9.50 -3.21
N THR A 152 12.25 9.36 -1.92
CA THR A 152 13.55 9.78 -1.37
C THR A 152 14.70 9.00 -2.02
N GLY A 153 14.50 7.71 -2.28
CA GLY A 153 15.44 6.90 -3.04
C GLY A 153 15.71 7.43 -4.45
N LEU A 154 14.67 7.78 -5.19
CA LEU A 154 14.81 8.31 -6.54
C LEU A 154 15.45 9.70 -6.56
N GLU A 155 15.10 10.57 -5.62
CA GLU A 155 15.73 11.88 -5.44
C GLU A 155 17.22 11.76 -5.15
N LEU A 156 17.61 10.85 -4.25
CA LEU A 156 19.00 10.57 -3.94
C LEU A 156 19.77 10.11 -5.18
N LEU A 157 19.22 9.15 -5.93
CA LEU A 157 19.88 8.62 -7.14
C LEU A 157 20.00 9.68 -8.24
N ARG A 158 18.98 10.53 -8.42
CA ARG A 158 19.03 11.65 -9.36
C ARG A 158 20.11 12.65 -8.96
N SER A 159 20.14 13.05 -7.69
CA SER A 159 21.17 13.95 -7.16
C SER A 159 22.57 13.38 -7.37
N ARG A 160 22.82 12.11 -7.04
CA ARG A 160 24.12 11.48 -7.27
C ARG A 160 24.51 11.43 -8.75
N LYS A 161 23.55 11.15 -9.64
CA LYS A 161 23.80 11.21 -11.08
C LYS A 161 24.23 12.62 -11.49
N ASP A 162 23.56 13.65 -11.01
CA ASP A 162 23.90 15.04 -11.34
C ASP A 162 25.30 15.40 -10.83
N HIS A 163 25.66 15.01 -9.61
CA HIS A 163 27.02 15.20 -9.08
C HIS A 163 28.06 14.46 -9.91
N SER A 164 27.82 13.20 -10.27
CA SER A 164 28.73 12.41 -11.10
C SER A 164 28.93 13.02 -12.49
N VAL A 165 27.89 13.65 -13.08
CA VAL A 165 28.03 14.39 -14.34
C VAL A 165 28.89 15.63 -14.16
N VAL A 166 28.75 16.36 -13.06
CA VAL A 166 29.59 17.53 -12.75
C VAL A 166 31.05 17.12 -12.56
N GLU A 167 31.31 16.07 -11.79
CA GLU A 167 32.66 15.50 -11.60
C GLU A 167 33.27 15.08 -12.93
N PHE A 168 32.50 14.37 -13.76
CA PHE A 168 32.92 13.97 -15.10
C PHE A 168 33.30 15.16 -15.99
N ILE A 169 32.51 16.24 -16.00
CA ILE A 169 32.81 17.45 -16.78
C ILE A 169 34.09 18.11 -16.26
N TYR A 170 34.25 18.20 -14.93
CA TYR A 170 35.41 18.78 -14.30
C TYR A 170 36.70 18.01 -14.61
N ASP A 171 36.67 16.68 -14.52
CA ASP A 171 37.82 15.82 -14.81
C ASP A 171 38.17 15.84 -16.30
N ALA A 172 37.18 15.91 -17.19
CA ALA A 172 37.41 16.08 -18.62
C ALA A 172 38.03 17.45 -18.95
N ALA A 173 37.59 18.52 -18.28
CA ALA A 173 38.16 19.85 -18.43
C ALA A 173 39.63 19.91 -17.96
N LYS A 174 39.98 19.21 -16.88
CA LYS A 174 41.38 19.07 -16.43
C LYS A 174 42.31 18.39 -17.44
N GLN A 175 41.75 17.59 -18.35
CA GLN A 175 42.48 16.89 -19.41
C GLN A 175 42.47 17.67 -20.72
N ASP A 176 42.06 18.94 -20.71
CA ASP A 176 41.92 19.80 -21.90
C ASP A 176 41.05 19.18 -23.00
N ILE A 177 40.06 18.34 -22.62
CA ILE A 177 39.12 17.78 -23.58
C ILE A 177 38.18 18.90 -24.06
N PRO A 178 38.06 19.14 -25.38
CA PRO A 178 37.19 20.18 -25.91
C PRO A 178 35.72 19.98 -25.50
N ILE A 179 35.04 21.06 -25.13
CA ILE A 179 33.66 21.01 -24.62
C ILE A 179 32.67 20.37 -25.62
N ASP A 180 32.91 20.48 -26.92
CA ASP A 180 32.09 19.86 -27.96
C ASP A 180 32.16 18.33 -27.91
N VAL A 181 33.32 17.77 -27.53
CA VAL A 181 33.50 16.33 -27.32
C VAL A 181 32.73 15.88 -26.08
N ILE A 182 32.78 16.65 -24.99
CA ILE A 182 32.07 16.38 -23.74
C ILE A 182 30.55 16.41 -23.98
N LYS A 183 30.03 17.44 -24.66
CA LYS A 183 28.62 17.57 -25.05
C LYS A 183 28.14 16.38 -25.87
N LYS A 184 28.94 15.96 -26.87
CA LYS A 184 28.66 14.79 -27.69
C LYS A 184 28.58 13.50 -26.86
N GLN A 185 29.47 13.31 -25.89
CA GLN A 185 29.44 12.15 -24.99
C GLN A 185 28.22 12.16 -24.07
N LEU A 186 27.85 13.32 -23.53
CA LEU A 186 26.67 13.48 -22.67
C LEU A 186 25.34 13.48 -23.45
N ARG A 187 25.39 13.52 -24.78
CA ARG A 187 24.22 13.64 -25.68
C ARG A 187 23.39 14.90 -25.40
N ILE A 188 24.05 15.98 -25.01
CA ILE A 188 23.48 17.31 -24.81
C ILE A 188 23.93 18.11 -26.04
N ALA A 189 23.02 18.29 -27.00
CA ALA A 189 23.30 19.08 -28.21
C ALA A 189 23.60 20.55 -27.86
#